data_AF-A0A1J1HX82-F1
#
_entry.id   AF-A0A1J1HX82-F1
#
_cell.length_a   1.000
_cell.length_b   1.000
_cell.length_c   1.000
_cell.angle_alpha   90.00
_cell.angle_beta   90.00
_cell.angle_gamma   90.00
#
_symmetry.space_group_name_H-M   'P 1'
#
loop_
_entity.id
_entity.type
_entity.pdbx_description
1 polymer ?
#
loop_
_entity_poly.entity_id
_entity_poly.type
_entity_poly.pdbx_seq_one_letter_code
_entity_poly.pdbx_strand_id
1 'polypeptide(L)'
;MVVKVYISLTSGLKEVKKRQQKILMILDSKNIKYEILDISEPGKENEKDHMQTNATSNGGTASDPDPRHPLPPQVFNDKDYCGDFDQFELANEIDNLEVFLKLSPEEIPQLNRSTLDTSKIDENHPNGKVIENDKPDDDKENKTEDEQNQV
;
A
#
# COMPACT_ATOMS: atom_id res chain seq x y z
N MET A 1 -12.40 10.73 -14.30
CA MET A 1 -11.43 10.82 -13.19
C MET A 1 -10.05 10.60 -13.78
N VAL A 2 -8.95 11.08 -13.19
CA VAL A 2 -7.61 10.88 -13.78
C VAL A 2 -6.62 10.35 -12.74
N VAL A 3 -6.12 9.14 -12.96
CA VAL A 3 -5.04 8.56 -12.15
C VAL A 3 -3.75 9.31 -12.43
N LYS A 4 -3.11 9.83 -11.39
CA LYS A 4 -1.84 10.54 -11.43
C LYS A 4 -0.81 9.76 -10.64
N VAL A 5 0.28 9.41 -11.30
CA VAL A 5 1.40 8.69 -10.70
C VAL A 5 2.56 9.66 -10.56
N TYR A 6 2.89 9.99 -9.31
CA TYR A 6 4.02 10.84 -8.99
C TYR A 6 5.29 10.00 -9.00
N ILE A 7 6.22 10.36 -9.87
CA ILE A 7 7.50 9.67 -10.05
C ILE A 7 8.66 10.64 -9.87
N SER A 8 9.86 10.10 -9.76
CA SER A 8 11.09 10.90 -9.74
C SER A 8 12.16 10.19 -10.55
N LEU A 9 12.46 10.73 -11.73
CA LEU A 9 13.48 10.17 -12.62
C LEU A 9 14.90 10.38 -12.06
N THR A 10 15.11 11.44 -11.28
CA THR A 10 16.40 11.74 -10.64
C THR A 10 16.63 11.01 -9.32
N SER A 11 15.71 10.16 -8.86
CA SER A 11 15.87 9.42 -7.60
C SER A 11 17.15 8.57 -7.59
N GLY A 12 17.96 8.73 -6.55
CA GLY A 12 19.21 7.99 -6.33
C GLY A 12 19.00 6.56 -5.80
N LEU A 13 17.77 6.24 -5.35
CA LEU A 13 17.45 4.94 -4.78
C LEU A 13 17.02 3.97 -5.90
N LYS A 14 17.81 2.92 -6.11
CA LYS A 14 17.52 1.88 -7.12
C LYS A 14 16.17 1.21 -6.88
N GLU A 15 15.79 1.02 -5.62
CA GLU A 15 14.52 0.41 -5.24
C GLU A 15 13.33 1.28 -5.64
N VAL A 16 13.41 2.59 -5.36
CA VAL A 16 12.40 3.57 -5.78
C VAL A 16 12.18 3.53 -7.30
N LYS A 17 13.25 3.49 -8.10
CA LYS A 17 13.15 3.38 -9.56
C LYS A 17 12.46 2.08 -10.01
N LYS A 18 12.80 0.95 -9.39
CA LYS A 18 12.15 -0.35 -9.68
C LYS A 18 10.66 -0.32 -9.35
N ARG A 19 10.30 0.24 -8.19
CA ARG A 19 8.90 0.39 -7.75
C ARG A 19 8.11 1.26 -8.71
N GLN A 20 8.63 2.42 -9.09
CA GLN A 20 8.03 3.30 -10.09
C GLN A 20 7.77 2.56 -11.41
N GLN A 21 8.80 1.91 -11.97
CA GLN A 21 8.68 1.17 -13.23
C GLN A 21 7.64 0.04 -13.14
N LYS A 22 7.58 -0.66 -12.00
CA LYS A 22 6.62 -1.74 -11.78
C LYS A 22 5.17 -1.24 -11.78
N ILE A 23 4.89 -0.10 -11.13
CA ILE A 23 3.54 0.50 -11.17
C ILE A 23 3.14 0.82 -12.60
N LEU A 24 4.01 1.48 -13.36
CA LEU A 24 3.72 1.84 -14.76
C LEU A 24 3.41 0.59 -15.60
N MET A 25 4.22 -0.46 -15.47
CA MET A 25 4.00 -1.73 -16.17
C MET A 25 2.65 -2.38 -15.83
N ILE A 26 2.23 -2.31 -14.56
CA ILE A 26 0.96 -2.88 -14.11
C ILE A 26 -0.21 -2.06 -14.66
N LEU A 27 -0.13 -0.73 -14.60
CA LEU A 27 -1.17 0.15 -15.14
C LEU A 27 -1.35 -0.04 -16.65
N ASP A 28 -0.24 -0.16 -17.40
CA ASP A 28 -0.26 -0.46 -18.83
C ASP A 28 -0.91 -1.84 -19.10
N SER A 29 -0.58 -2.85 -18.28
CA SER A 29 -1.14 -4.20 -18.41
C SER A 29 -2.65 -4.25 -18.13
N LYS A 30 -3.14 -3.44 -17.20
CA LYS A 30 -4.56 -3.30 -16.87
C LYS A 30 -5.28 -2.32 -17.82
N ASN A 31 -4.57 -1.71 -18.77
CA ASN A 31 -5.08 -0.74 -19.74
C ASN A 31 -5.79 0.46 -19.08
N ILE A 32 -5.29 0.90 -17.93
CA ILE A 32 -5.80 2.04 -17.19
C ILE A 32 -5.10 3.29 -17.69
N LYS A 33 -5.85 4.37 -17.96
CA LYS A 33 -5.28 5.65 -18.34
C LYS A 33 -4.73 6.37 -17.11
N TYR A 34 -3.46 6.73 -17.15
CA TYR A 34 -2.81 7.49 -16.09
C TYR A 34 -1.93 8.61 -16.64
N GLU A 35 -1.67 9.60 -15.81
CA GLU A 35 -0.76 10.71 -16.06
C GLU A 35 0.50 10.53 -15.20
N ILE A 36 1.66 10.69 -15.81
CA ILE A 36 2.95 10.63 -15.14
C ILE A 36 3.35 12.05 -14.74
N LEU A 37 3.56 12.27 -13.44
CA LEU A 37 4.03 13.54 -12.90
C LEU A 37 5.43 13.36 -12.32
N ASP A 38 6.44 13.84 -13.04
CA ASP A 38 7.81 13.84 -12.53
C ASP A 38 8.04 15.04 -11.61
N ILE A 39 8.12 14.78 -10.30
CA ILE A 39 8.37 15.80 -9.28
C ILE A 39 9.83 16.26 -9.23
N SER A 40 10.71 15.64 -10.02
CA SER A 40 12.11 16.05 -10.13
C SER A 40 12.40 17.04 -11.25
N GLU A 41 11.44 17.30 -12.13
CA GLU A 41 11.59 18.29 -13.18
C GLU A 41 11.51 19.73 -12.65
N PRO A 42 12.33 20.66 -13.21
CA PRO A 42 12.26 22.06 -12.83
C PRO A 42 10.90 22.65 -13.21
N GLY A 43 10.18 23.20 -12.22
CA GLY A 43 8.83 23.76 -12.40
C GLY A 43 7.69 22.87 -11.87
N LYS A 44 8.00 21.67 -11.38
CA LYS A 44 7.04 20.72 -10.77
C LYS A 44 7.07 20.71 -9.23
N GLU A 45 7.48 21.82 -8.64
CA GLU A 45 7.57 22.00 -7.19
C GLU A 45 6.18 21.94 -6.53
N ASN A 46 5.14 22.45 -7.19
CA ASN A 46 3.77 22.38 -6.67
C ASN A 46 3.28 20.92 -6.57
N GLU A 47 3.59 20.10 -7.57
CA GLU A 47 3.27 18.67 -7.57
C GLU A 47 4.04 17.92 -6.49
N LYS A 48 5.32 18.27 -6.29
CA LYS A 48 6.14 17.74 -5.20
C LYS A 48 5.52 18.05 -3.84
N ASP A 49 5.16 19.31 -3.60
CA ASP A 49 4.59 19.75 -2.33
C ASP A 49 3.19 19.18 -2.10
N HIS A 50 2.40 19.05 -3.17
CA HIS A 50 1.10 18.37 -3.14
C HIS A 50 1.26 16.90 -2.73
N MET A 51 2.19 16.18 -3.34
CA MET A 51 2.49 14.79 -2.98
C MET A 51 2.91 14.68 -1.51
N GLN A 52 3.82 15.55 -1.06
CA GLN A 52 4.33 15.50 0.33
C GLN A 52 3.28 15.87 1.38
N THR A 53 2.34 16.76 1.05
CA THR A 53 1.31 17.22 1.99
C THR A 53 0.10 16.29 2.04
N ASN A 54 -0.28 15.69 0.91
CA ASN A 54 -1.48 14.86 0.81
C ASN A 54 -1.22 13.36 0.91
N ALA A 55 0.03 12.91 0.76
CA ALA A 55 0.35 11.50 0.97
C ALA A 55 0.19 11.13 2.44
N THR A 56 -0.61 10.10 2.70
CA THR A 56 -0.80 9.56 4.05
C THR A 56 0.26 8.51 4.39
N SER A 57 0.90 7.90 3.39
CA SER A 57 2.02 6.98 3.57
C SER A 57 3.31 7.59 3.07
N ASN A 58 4.39 7.32 3.79
CA ASN A 58 5.73 7.80 3.44
C ASN A 58 6.42 6.92 2.38
N GLY A 59 5.85 5.77 2.01
CA GLY A 59 6.42 4.88 0.98
C GLY A 59 7.77 4.31 1.39
N GLY A 60 7.86 3.79 2.62
CA GLY A 60 9.07 3.20 3.17
C GLY A 60 9.66 2.11 2.26
N THR A 61 10.99 2.07 2.20
CA THR A 61 11.74 1.06 1.45
C THR A 61 12.50 0.16 2.41
N ALA A 62 13.00 -1.00 1.95
CA ALA A 62 13.82 -1.86 2.80
C ALA A 62 15.10 -1.16 3.29
N SER A 63 15.59 -0.18 2.53
CA SER A 63 16.77 0.62 2.89
C SER A 63 16.46 1.82 3.80
N ASP A 64 15.23 2.33 3.74
CA ASP A 64 14.77 3.47 4.52
C ASP A 64 13.29 3.24 4.90
N PRO A 65 13.03 2.57 6.03
CA PRO A 65 11.69 2.14 6.41
C PRO A 65 10.80 3.29 6.90
N ASP A 66 11.40 4.40 7.36
CA ASP A 66 10.66 5.60 7.80
C ASP A 66 11.26 6.87 7.18
N PRO A 67 11.04 7.07 5.87
CA PRO A 67 11.57 8.23 5.19
C PRO A 67 10.85 9.48 5.66
N ARG A 68 11.61 10.55 5.95
CA ARG A 68 11.07 11.82 6.47
C ARG A 68 10.06 12.50 5.54
N HIS A 69 10.12 12.18 4.25
CA HIS A 69 9.18 12.68 3.26
C HIS A 69 8.69 11.50 2.42
N PRO A 70 7.44 11.53 1.94
CA PRO A 70 6.90 10.52 1.06
C PRO A 70 7.81 10.27 -0.15
N LEU A 71 8.26 9.03 -0.28
CA LEU A 71 9.07 8.60 -1.42
C LEU A 71 8.15 8.23 -2.59
N PRO A 72 8.52 8.59 -3.83
CA PRO A 72 7.84 8.07 -5.00
C PRO A 72 8.11 6.55 -5.16
N PRO A 73 7.21 5.78 -5.80
CA PRO A 73 5.99 6.23 -6.44
C PRO A 73 4.84 6.47 -5.46
N GLN A 74 4.04 7.51 -5.73
CA GLN A 74 2.81 7.79 -5.00
C GLN A 74 1.66 7.92 -5.99
N VAL A 75 0.54 7.26 -5.71
CA VAL A 75 -0.60 7.19 -6.61
C VAL A 75 -1.75 8.02 -6.08
N PHE A 76 -2.29 8.88 -6.94
CA PHE A 76 -3.43 9.72 -6.67
C PHE A 76 -4.48 9.53 -7.76
N ASN A 77 -5.73 9.77 -7.41
CA ASN A 77 -6.80 9.98 -8.38
C ASN A 77 -7.24 11.44 -8.30
N ASP A 78 -6.92 12.22 -9.32
CA ASP A 78 -7.09 13.66 -9.40
C ASP A 78 -6.39 14.46 -8.29
N LYS A 79 -7.01 14.57 -7.11
CA LYS A 79 -6.45 15.18 -5.88
C LYS A 79 -6.49 14.23 -4.68
N ASP A 80 -7.23 13.14 -4.79
CA ASP A 80 -7.41 12.17 -3.73
C ASP A 80 -6.23 11.19 -3.70
N TYR A 81 -5.64 11.03 -2.52
CA TYR A 81 -4.60 10.03 -2.31
C TYR A 81 -5.19 8.62 -2.43
N CYS A 82 -4.57 7.75 -3.23
CA CYS A 82 -4.92 6.34 -3.36
C CYS A 82 -4.03 5.48 -2.47
N GLY A 83 -2.71 5.65 -2.59
CA GLY A 83 -1.75 4.91 -1.80
C GLY A 83 -0.32 4.94 -2.36
N ASP A 84 0.56 4.25 -1.65
CA ASP A 84 1.96 4.05 -2.03
C ASP A 84 2.15 2.78 -2.87
N PHE A 85 3.41 2.40 -3.08
CA PHE A 85 3.77 1.18 -3.82
C PHE A 85 3.23 -0.10 -3.16
N ASP A 86 3.37 -0.25 -1.85
CA ASP A 86 3.03 -1.51 -1.16
C ASP A 86 1.51 -1.72 -1.19
N GLN A 87 0.75 -0.65 -0.98
CA GLN A 87 -0.72 -0.68 -1.09
C GLN A 87 -1.18 -0.95 -2.53
N PHE A 88 -0.49 -0.38 -3.53
CA PHE A 88 -0.78 -0.63 -4.94
C PHE A 88 -0.48 -2.09 -5.33
N GLU A 89 0.63 -2.65 -4.87
CA GLU A 89 1.00 -4.04 -5.11
C GLU A 89 -0.03 -4.99 -4.50
N LEU A 90 -0.42 -4.76 -3.24
CA LEU A 90 -1.46 -5.54 -2.58
C LEU A 90 -2.78 -5.49 -3.35
N ALA A 91 -3.21 -4.29 -3.77
CA ALA A 91 -4.43 -4.13 -4.56
C ALA A 91 -4.37 -4.87 -5.91
N ASN A 92 -3.19 -4.91 -6.54
CA ASN A 92 -2.98 -5.69 -7.75
C ASN A 92 -3.03 -7.21 -7.49
N GLU A 93 -2.46 -7.70 -6.38
CA GLU A 93 -2.49 -9.12 -6.01
C GLU A 93 -3.91 -9.65 -5.74
N ILE A 94 -4.78 -8.82 -5.17
CA ILE A 94 -6.18 -9.17 -4.89
C ILE A 94 -7.16 -8.74 -5.99
N ASP A 95 -6.65 -8.35 -7.17
CA ASP A 95 -7.44 -7.84 -8.32
C ASP A 95 -8.42 -6.69 -7.99
N ASN A 96 -8.11 -5.86 -6.98
CA ASN A 96 -8.89 -4.69 -6.58
C ASN A 96 -8.23 -3.36 -6.97
N LEU A 97 -7.41 -3.36 -8.02
CA LEU A 97 -6.68 -2.16 -8.44
C LEU A 97 -7.63 -1.00 -8.79
N GLU A 98 -8.78 -1.28 -9.39
CA GLU A 98 -9.77 -0.27 -9.75
C GLU A 98 -10.35 0.44 -8.51
N VAL A 99 -10.64 -0.34 -7.46
CA VAL A 99 -11.14 0.18 -6.18
C VAL A 99 -10.06 1.00 -5.48
N PHE A 100 -8.81 0.51 -5.48
CA PHE A 100 -7.67 1.24 -4.94
C PHE A 100 -7.46 2.59 -5.65
N LEU A 101 -7.57 2.60 -6.98
CA LEU A 101 -7.48 3.80 -7.80
C LEU A 101 -8.74 4.67 -7.74
N LYS A 102 -9.76 4.28 -6.97
CA LYS A 102 -11.05 4.98 -6.84
C LYS A 102 -11.71 5.23 -8.21
N LEU A 103 -11.53 4.30 -9.15
CA LEU A 103 -12.13 4.41 -10.48
C LEU A 103 -13.63 4.09 -10.40
N SER A 104 -14.42 4.86 -11.15
CA SER A 104 -15.86 4.62 -11.22
C SER A 104 -16.17 3.37 -12.06
N PRO A 105 -17.23 2.59 -11.75
CA PRO A 105 -17.60 1.39 -12.49
C PRO A 105 -17.89 1.59 -13.99
N GLU A 106 -18.01 2.84 -14.46
CA GLU A 106 -18.26 3.21 -15.86
C GLU A 106 -16.98 3.35 -16.69
N GLU A 107 -15.81 3.49 -16.06
CA GLU A 107 -14.51 3.56 -16.75
C GLU A 107 -13.90 2.15 -17.01
N ILE A 108 -14.64 1.08 -16.68
CA ILE A 108 -14.21 -0.32 -16.79
C ILE A 108 -14.59 -0.92 -18.16
N PRO A 109 -13.65 -1.43 -18.97
CA PRO A 109 -13.96 -2.38 -20.03
C PRO A 109 -14.55 -3.65 -19.39
N GLN A 110 -15.83 -3.91 -19.65
CA GLN A 110 -16.62 -4.98 -19.03
C GLN A 110 -15.99 -6.38 -19.16
N LEU A 111 -15.12 -6.75 -18.23
CA LEU A 111 -14.74 -8.14 -17.99
C LEU A 111 -14.54 -8.28 -16.49
N ASN A 112 -15.48 -8.98 -15.83
CA ASN A 112 -15.47 -9.36 -14.41
C ASN A 112 -16.19 -8.43 -13.43
N ARG A 113 -17.44 -8.07 -13.73
CA ARG A 113 -18.39 -7.67 -12.66
C ARG A 113 -18.91 -8.94 -11.98
N SER A 114 -18.17 -9.47 -11.01
CA SER A 114 -18.74 -10.34 -9.97
C SER A 114 -18.23 -9.90 -8.59
N THR A 115 -19.17 -9.33 -7.84
CA THR A 115 -19.25 -9.28 -6.38
C THR A 115 -18.17 -8.51 -5.60
N LEU A 116 -18.43 -7.22 -5.37
CA LEU A 116 -18.19 -6.59 -4.06
C LEU A 116 -19.42 -5.74 -3.69
N ASP A 117 -20.39 -6.41 -3.08
CA ASP A 117 -21.49 -5.78 -2.34
C ASP A 117 -20.91 -5.19 -1.05
N THR A 118 -20.71 -3.88 -1.02
CA THR A 118 -20.41 -3.14 0.21
C THR A 118 -21.73 -2.64 0.78
N SER A 119 -22.44 -3.51 1.50
CA SER A 119 -23.54 -3.10 2.36
C SER A 119 -23.50 -3.85 3.69
N LYS A 120 -22.78 -3.27 4.65
CA LYS A 120 -23.14 -3.17 6.09
C LYS A 120 -21.97 -2.59 6.89
N ILE A 121 -22.03 -1.28 7.07
CA ILE A 121 -21.45 -0.58 8.20
C ILE A 121 -22.46 -0.78 9.33
N ASP A 122 -22.10 -1.44 10.42
CA ASP A 122 -22.80 -1.28 11.70
C ASP A 122 -21.73 -0.93 12.75
N GLU A 123 -21.78 0.33 13.17
CA GLU A 123 -21.06 0.84 14.32
C GLU A 123 -21.60 0.21 15.61
N ASN A 124 -20.83 0.38 16.69
CA ASN A 124 -21.07 0.04 18.09
C ASN A 124 -20.45 -1.29 18.52
N HIS A 125 -19.36 -1.20 19.31
CA HIS A 125 -19.36 -1.74 20.67
C HIS A 125 -18.30 -1.02 21.53
N PRO A 126 -18.65 -0.58 22.75
CA PRO A 126 -17.75 0.12 23.67
C PRO A 126 -16.94 -0.83 24.56
N ASN A 127 -15.92 -0.23 25.16
CA ASN A 127 -14.98 -0.69 26.17
C ASN A 127 -15.58 -1.48 27.36
N GLY A 128 -14.86 -2.51 27.85
CA GLY A 128 -14.77 -2.80 29.29
C GLY A 128 -15.06 -4.22 29.81
N LYS A 129 -14.00 -4.80 30.41
CA LYS A 129 -13.98 -5.45 31.76
C LYS A 129 -14.36 -6.94 31.93
N VAL A 130 -13.30 -7.73 32.17
CA VAL A 130 -12.98 -8.67 33.29
C VAL A 130 -13.68 -10.03 33.53
N ILE A 131 -12.80 -10.96 33.96
CA ILE A 131 -12.93 -12.17 34.83
C ILE A 131 -13.41 -13.45 34.14
N GLU A 132 -12.93 -14.67 34.43
CA GLU A 132 -11.74 -15.31 35.05
C GLU A 132 -12.11 -16.83 35.12
N ASN A 133 -11.11 -17.71 35.16
CA ASN A 133 -11.18 -19.15 35.54
C ASN A 133 -11.86 -20.08 34.52
N ASP A 134 -11.28 -21.22 34.10
CA ASP A 134 -10.87 -22.36 34.92
C ASP A 134 -9.85 -23.26 34.18
N LYS A 135 -8.84 -23.75 34.91
CA LYS A 135 -7.98 -24.92 34.61
C LYS A 135 -8.72 -26.18 35.14
N PRO A 136 -8.46 -27.43 34.71
CA PRO A 136 -7.16 -28.10 35.01
C PRO A 136 -6.69 -29.24 34.09
N ASP A 137 -5.39 -29.55 34.24
CA ASP A 137 -4.65 -30.85 34.23
C ASP A 137 -4.85 -31.83 33.05
N ASP A 138 -3.88 -32.65 32.61
CA ASP A 138 -2.66 -33.22 33.22
C ASP A 138 -1.75 -33.75 32.08
N ASP A 139 -0.60 -34.28 32.49
CA ASP A 139 0.29 -35.24 31.82
C ASP A 139 1.62 -34.77 31.19
N LYS A 140 2.58 -34.62 32.12
CA LYS A 140 3.84 -35.39 32.23
C LYS A 140 4.86 -35.40 31.09
N GLU A 141 5.95 -34.68 31.37
CA GLU A 141 7.28 -35.25 31.69
C GLU A 141 7.94 -36.21 30.66
N ASN A 142 9.00 -35.74 30.00
CA ASN A 142 10.29 -36.44 30.10
C ASN A 142 11.51 -35.54 29.79
N LYS A 143 12.57 -35.79 30.57
CA LYS A 143 13.93 -35.24 30.52
C LYS A 143 14.67 -35.62 29.23
N THR A 144 15.72 -34.90 28.85
CA THR A 144 17.16 -35.27 29.05
C THR A 144 18.07 -34.26 28.32
N GLU A 145 19.32 -34.26 28.78
CA GLU A 145 20.39 -33.27 28.77
C GLU A 145 21.19 -33.08 27.46
N ASP A 146 22.02 -32.03 27.51
CA ASP A 146 23.34 -31.83 26.88
C ASP A 146 23.48 -31.56 25.38
N GLU A 147 23.90 -30.32 25.04
CA GLU A 147 25.14 -30.14 24.25
C GLU A 147 25.73 -28.71 24.41
N GLN A 148 26.91 -28.66 25.06
CA GLN A 148 28.12 -27.89 24.76
C GLN A 148 28.02 -26.65 23.84
N ASN A 149 28.50 -25.48 24.31
CA ASN A 149 29.63 -24.81 23.65
C ASN A 149 30.31 -23.71 24.50
N GLN A 150 31.62 -23.57 24.27
CA GLN A 150 32.58 -22.55 24.72
C GLN A 150 32.02 -21.11 24.73
N VAL A 151 32.45 -20.20 25.61
CA VAL A 151 33.77 -19.56 25.74
C VAL A 151 33.95 -18.98 27.14
#